data_AF-A0A3B1CIJ2-F1
#
_entry.id   AF-A0A3B1CIJ2-F1
#
_cell.length_a   1.000
_cell.length_b   1.000
_cell.length_c   1.000
_cell.angle_alpha   90.00
_cell.angle_beta   90.00
_cell.angle_gamma   90.00
#
_symmetry.space_group_name_H-M   'P 1'
#
loop_
_entity.id
_entity.type
_entity.pdbx_description
1 polymer ?
#
loop_
_entity_poly.entity_id
_entity_poly.type
_entity_poly.pdbx_seq_one_letter_code
_entity_poly.pdbx_strand_id
1 'polypeptide(L)'
;AINKASTQAEHSTDNSLSIDTGGASATEMKLGGGIKFNGKGSTGRSDQFSATVSCIVREVLPNGNMRIEGQRRMQINNEEQYIVVRGLIRQDDITYNNMILSSQIAEADIMYTGQGGIDSGRQPNWLSRAFGNIWPF
;
A
#
# COMPACT_ATOMS: atom_id res chain seq x y z
N ALA A 1 7.57 -5.30 -7.40
CA ALA A 1 7.21 -6.45 -6.53
C ALA A 1 5.74 -6.30 -6.11
N ILE A 2 4.99 -7.39 -5.98
CA ILE A 2 3.56 -7.36 -5.63
C ILE A 2 3.42 -7.77 -4.17
N ASN A 3 2.94 -6.89 -3.30
CA ASN A 3 2.69 -7.20 -1.89
C ASN A 3 1.16 -7.28 -1.70
N LYS A 4 0.64 -8.45 -1.27
CA LYS A 4 -0.78 -8.67 -0.99
C LYS A 4 -0.93 -9.05 0.47
N ALA A 5 -1.52 -8.17 1.28
CA ALA A 5 -1.96 -8.48 2.63
C ALA A 5 -3.48 -8.69 2.64
N SER A 6 -3.95 -9.83 3.14
CA SER A 6 -5.37 -10.13 3.33
C SER A 6 -5.64 -10.29 4.83
N THR A 7 -6.50 -9.44 5.38
CA THR A 7 -6.95 -9.55 6.78
C THR A 7 -8.46 -9.68 6.79
N GLN A 8 -8.95 -10.82 7.29
CA GLN A 8 -10.36 -11.08 7.53
C GLN A 8 -10.59 -11.01 9.04
N ALA A 9 -11.44 -10.08 9.48
CA ALA A 9 -11.85 -9.96 10.87
C ALA A 9 -13.37 -10.14 10.94
N GLU A 10 -13.81 -11.23 11.56
CA GLU A 10 -15.22 -11.51 11.83
C GLU A 10 -15.48 -11.30 13.33
N HIS A 11 -16.42 -10.44 13.68
CA HIS A 11 -16.83 -10.24 15.07
C HIS A 11 -18.36 -10.21 15.14
N SER A 12 -18.94 -11.22 15.80
CA SER A 12 -20.38 -11.34 16.02
C SER A 12 -20.68 -10.92 17.47
N THR A 13 -21.58 -9.97 17.66
CA THR A 13 -22.05 -9.55 18.99
C THR A 13 -23.54 -9.82 19.07
N ASP A 14 -23.90 -10.92 19.73
CA ASP A 14 -25.29 -11.29 19.98
C ASP A 14 -25.73 -10.67 21.31
N ASN A 15 -26.71 -9.77 21.27
CA ASN A 15 -27.31 -9.18 22.48
C ASN A 15 -28.71 -9.79 22.69
N SER A 16 -28.85 -10.71 23.64
CA SER A 16 -30.13 -11.33 23.98
C SER A 16 -30.67 -10.78 25.31
N LEU A 17 -31.89 -10.26 25.29
CA LEU A 17 -32.63 -9.87 26.49
C LEU A 17 -33.67 -10.96 26.79
N SER A 18 -33.56 -11.64 27.93
CA SER A 18 -34.57 -12.58 28.41
C SER A 18 -35.41 -11.92 29.52
N ILE A 19 -36.73 -11.98 29.39
CA ILE A 19 -37.68 -11.58 30.43
C ILE A 19 -38.39 -12.84 30.90
N ASP A 20 -38.11 -13.25 32.12
CA ASP A 20 -38.74 -14.41 32.77
C ASP A 20 -40.00 -13.94 33.52
N THR A 21 -41.17 -14.21 32.93
CA THR A 21 -42.47 -14.05 33.60
C THR A 21 -42.94 -15.43 34.02
N GLY A 22 -42.70 -15.76 35.28
CA GLY A 22 -42.99 -17.07 35.86
C GLY A 22 -44.45 -17.48 35.68
N GLY A 23 -44.69 -18.48 34.83
CA GLY A 23 -45.98 -19.13 34.66
C GLY A 23 -46.41 -19.28 33.19
N ALA A 24 -46.10 -20.45 32.62
CA ALA A 24 -46.55 -20.96 31.32
C ALA A 24 -46.19 -20.11 30.07
N SER A 25 -45.13 -20.55 29.40
CA SER A 25 -44.51 -20.01 28.17
C SER A 25 -43.63 -18.77 28.36
N ALA A 26 -42.34 -19.03 28.55
CA ALA A 26 -41.29 -18.07 28.24
C ALA A 26 -41.46 -17.61 26.79
N THR A 27 -42.07 -16.44 26.60
CA THR A 27 -42.17 -15.82 25.27
C THR A 27 -40.82 -15.20 24.97
N GLU A 28 -39.97 -15.93 24.24
CA GLU A 28 -38.73 -15.39 23.68
C GLU A 28 -39.08 -14.34 22.62
N MET A 29 -39.25 -13.09 23.03
CA MET A 29 -39.40 -11.99 22.09
C MET A 29 -38.02 -11.63 21.53
N LYS A 30 -37.57 -12.37 20.51
CA LYS A 30 -36.38 -12.04 19.71
C LYS A 30 -36.63 -10.74 18.94
N LEU A 31 -36.27 -9.60 19.52
CA LEU A 31 -36.17 -8.33 18.79
C LEU A 31 -34.92 -8.38 17.90
N GLY A 32 -35.05 -9.00 16.73
CA GLY A 32 -33.97 -9.27 15.78
C GLY A 32 -33.47 -8.02 15.06
N GLY A 33 -32.66 -7.21 15.72
CA GLY A 33 -31.89 -6.13 15.12
C GLY A 33 -30.42 -6.50 14.93
N GLY A 34 -30.13 -7.48 14.06
CA GLY A 34 -28.75 -7.91 13.80
C GLY A 34 -28.03 -6.93 12.87
N ILE A 35 -27.22 -6.02 13.40
CA ILE A 35 -26.33 -5.19 12.58
C ILE A 35 -25.15 -6.05 12.13
N LYS A 36 -25.31 -6.73 10.99
CA LYS A 36 -24.23 -7.49 10.34
C LYS A 36 -23.32 -6.53 9.57
N PHE A 37 -22.19 -6.15 10.17
CA PHE A 37 -21.19 -5.32 9.49
C PHE A 37 -20.18 -6.21 8.75
N ASN A 38 -20.39 -6.39 7.45
CA ASN A 38 -19.50 -7.17 6.60
C ASN A 38 -18.41 -6.28 5.99
N GLY A 39 -17.33 -6.06 6.74
CA GLY A 39 -16.20 -5.23 6.30
C GLY A 39 -15.22 -6.00 5.41
N LYS A 40 -15.48 -6.09 4.10
CA LYS A 40 -14.50 -6.61 3.13
C LYS A 40 -13.53 -5.50 2.73
N GLY A 41 -12.40 -5.39 3.43
CA GLY A 41 -11.31 -4.49 3.08
C GLY A 41 -10.27 -5.20 2.19
N SER A 42 -10.40 -5.09 0.87
CA SER A 42 -9.33 -5.49 -0.05
C SER A 42 -8.48 -4.26 -0.37
N THR A 43 -7.31 -4.14 0.25
CA THR A 43 -6.33 -3.10 -0.13
C THR A 43 -5.35 -3.69 -1.14
N GLY A 44 -5.65 -3.48 -2.42
CA GLY A 44 -4.77 -3.81 -3.52
C GLY A 44 -4.00 -2.57 -3.95
N ARG A 45 -2.82 -2.32 -3.37
CA ARG A 45 -1.95 -1.25 -3.85
C ARG A 45 -1.04 -1.79 -4.97
N SER A 46 -1.48 -1.59 -6.21
CA SER A 46 -0.69 -1.90 -7.41
C SER A 46 0.00 -0.63 -7.88
N ASP A 47 1.20 -0.37 -7.37
CA ASP A 47 2.00 0.76 -7.83
C ASP A 47 2.83 0.32 -9.04
N GLN A 48 2.39 0.72 -10.24
CA GLN A 48 3.16 0.57 -11.47
C GLN A 48 4.06 1.80 -11.62
N PHE A 49 5.37 1.57 -11.61
CA PHE A 49 6.37 2.62 -11.69
C PHE A 49 7.23 2.45 -12.94
N SER A 50 7.27 3.47 -13.79
CA SER A 50 8.12 3.53 -14.99
C SER A 50 8.98 4.78 -14.91
N ALA A 51 10.30 4.60 -14.90
CA ALA A 51 11.24 5.69 -14.85
C ALA A 51 12.47 5.39 -15.71
N THR A 52 12.96 6.42 -16.38
CA THR A 52 14.25 6.39 -17.08
C THR A 52 15.28 7.08 -16.20
N VAL A 53 16.40 6.39 -15.97
CA VAL A 53 17.49 6.87 -15.12
C VAL A 53 18.75 6.95 -15.97
N SER A 54 19.45 8.07 -15.89
CA SER A 54 20.76 8.23 -16.51
C SER A 54 21.80 7.55 -15.64
N CYS A 55 22.61 6.69 -16.26
CA CYS A 55 23.68 5.95 -15.60
C CYS A 55 25.02 6.32 -16.22
N ILE A 56 26.08 6.15 -15.44
CA ILE A 56 27.46 6.25 -15.89
C ILE A 56 28.15 4.90 -15.72
N VAL A 57 29.13 4.62 -16.58
CA VAL A 57 30.02 3.48 -16.41
C VAL A 57 31.06 3.84 -15.35
N ARG A 58 31.03 3.13 -14.21
CA ARG A 58 32.00 3.31 -13.12
C ARG A 58 33.30 2.57 -13.40
N GLU A 59 33.20 1.39 -14.02
CA GLU A 59 34.32 0.48 -14.22
C GLU A 59 34.05 -0.44 -15.41
N VAL A 60 35.10 -0.76 -16.16
CA VAL A 60 35.09 -1.80 -17.19
C VAL A 60 35.87 -2.99 -16.64
N LEU A 61 35.21 -4.14 -16.58
CA LEU A 61 35.79 -5.39 -16.10
C LEU A 61 36.70 -6.00 -17.17
N PRO A 62 37.66 -6.87 -16.79
CA PRO A 62 38.59 -7.49 -17.74
C PRO A 62 37.93 -8.34 -18.83
N ASN A 63 36.69 -8.78 -18.62
CA ASN A 63 35.90 -9.54 -19.58
C ASN A 63 35.12 -8.65 -20.58
N GLY A 64 35.23 -7.32 -20.47
CA GLY A 64 34.50 -6.36 -21.31
C GLY A 64 33.11 -5.98 -20.78
N ASN A 65 32.66 -6.56 -19.67
CA ASN A 65 31.44 -6.12 -19.01
C ASN A 65 31.68 -4.79 -18.30
N MET A 66 30.62 -4.01 -18.15
CA MET A 66 30.70 -2.68 -17.54
C MET A 66 29.84 -2.65 -16.28
N ARG A 67 30.40 -2.10 -15.21
CA ARG A 67 29.62 -1.79 -14.01
C ARG A 67 29.06 -0.38 -14.14
N ILE A 68 27.74 -0.28 -14.06
CA ILE A 68 27.03 0.99 -14.16
C ILE A 68 26.47 1.42 -12.80
N GLU A 69 26.45 2.72 -12.61
CA GLU A 69 25.78 3.36 -11.49
C GLU A 69 25.10 4.64 -11.96
N GLY A 70 23.86 4.84 -11.56
CA GLY A 70 23.08 6.04 -11.85
C GLY A 70 22.22 6.42 -10.66
N GLN A 71 22.03 7.72 -10.48
CA GLN A 71 21.09 8.24 -9.50
C GLN A 71 20.25 9.34 -10.14
N ARG A 72 18.95 9.34 -9.84
CA ARG A 72 18.01 10.39 -10.24
C ARG A 72 17.27 10.89 -9.01
N ARG A 73 17.42 12.19 -8.76
CA ARG A 73 16.65 12.93 -7.74
C ARG A 73 15.48 13.62 -8.43
N MET A 74 14.28 13.46 -7.89
CA MET A 74 13.09 14.17 -8.34
C MET A 74 12.33 14.72 -7.13
N GLN A 75 11.71 15.89 -7.28
CA GLN A 75 10.80 16.40 -6.27
C GLN A 75 9.37 16.23 -6.79
N ILE A 76 8.56 15.43 -6.11
CA ILE A 76 7.14 15.22 -6.44
C ILE A 76 6.33 15.67 -5.24
N ASN A 77 5.36 16.58 -5.44
CA ASN A 77 4.48 17.06 -4.37
C ASN A 77 5.24 17.54 -3.11
N ASN A 78 6.31 18.31 -3.31
CA ASN A 78 7.22 18.80 -2.27
C ASN A 78 8.02 17.73 -1.50
N GLU A 79 7.90 16.45 -1.88
CA GLU A 79 8.72 15.37 -1.34
C GLU A 79 9.91 15.08 -2.25
N GLU A 80 11.09 14.89 -1.66
CA GLU A 80 12.26 14.46 -2.40
C GLU A 80 12.26 12.94 -2.57
N GLN A 81 12.42 12.51 -3.81
CA GLN A 81 12.49 11.11 -4.21
C GLN A 81 13.85 10.83 -4.84
N TYR A 82 14.40 9.67 -4.52
CA TYR A 82 15.67 9.20 -5.06
C TYR A 82 15.50 7.82 -5.66
N ILE A 83 15.98 7.69 -6.89
CA ILE A 83 16.11 6.41 -7.59
C ILE A 83 17.59 6.17 -7.79
N VAL A 84 18.09 5.06 -7.29
CA VAL A 84 19.47 4.61 -7.49
C VAL A 84 19.42 3.30 -8.27
N VAL A 85 20.21 3.22 -9.34
CA VAL A 85 20.33 2.04 -10.20
C VAL A 85 21.78 1.63 -10.25
N ARG A 86 22.05 0.36 -9.97
CA ARG A 86 23.37 -0.26 -10.04
C ARG A 86 23.26 -1.61 -10.71
N GLY A 87 24.33 -2.03 -11.38
CA GLY A 87 24.42 -3.37 -11.93
C GLY A 87 25.54 -3.53 -12.94
N LEU A 88 25.61 -4.71 -13.54
CA LEU A 88 26.54 -5.04 -14.60
C LEU A 88 25.80 -5.14 -15.93
N ILE A 89 26.43 -4.65 -16.99
CA ILE A 89 25.91 -4.71 -18.35
C ILE A 89 26.99 -5.21 -19.31
N ARG A 90 26.55 -5.78 -20.43
CA ARG A 90 27.44 -6.06 -21.57
C ARG A 90 27.32 -4.94 -22.60
N GLN A 91 28.34 -4.81 -23.43
CA GLN A 91 28.31 -3.82 -24.51
C GLN A 91 27.22 -4.14 -25.55
N ASP A 92 26.93 -5.41 -25.81
CA ASP A 92 25.88 -5.84 -26.75
C ASP A 92 24.45 -5.52 -26.28
N ASP A 93 24.24 -5.33 -24.97
CA ASP A 93 22.92 -4.99 -24.41
C ASP A 93 22.59 -3.49 -24.61
N ILE A 94 23.53 -2.68 -25.11
CA ILE A 94 23.36 -1.24 -25.39
C ILE A 94 22.76 -1.06 -26.78
N THR A 95 21.55 -0.49 -26.83
CA THR A 95 20.90 -0.13 -28.11
C THR A 95 21.61 1.04 -28.79
N TYR A 96 21.35 1.24 -30.09
CA TYR A 96 21.90 2.36 -30.87
C TYR A 96 21.66 3.76 -30.25
N ASN A 97 20.62 3.88 -29.42
CA ASN A 97 20.28 5.12 -28.72
C ASN A 97 20.93 5.25 -27.33
N ASN A 98 21.94 4.44 -27.00
CA ASN A 98 22.58 4.37 -25.68
C ASN A 98 21.58 4.07 -24.54
N MET A 99 20.57 3.25 -24.82
CA MET A 99 19.59 2.81 -23.84
C MET A 99 19.70 1.30 -23.60
N ILE A 100 19.42 0.88 -22.37
CA ILE A 100 19.42 -0.51 -21.93
C ILE A 100 18.13 -0.71 -21.14
N LEU A 101 17.43 -1.82 -21.38
CA LEU A 101 16.25 -2.15 -20.57
C LEU A 101 16.70 -2.64 -19.19
N SER A 102 15.95 -2.28 -18.14
CA SER A 102 16.24 -2.72 -16.77
C SER A 102 16.26 -4.24 -16.63
N SER A 103 15.53 -4.97 -17.48
CA SER A 103 15.53 -6.44 -17.54
C SER A 103 16.82 -7.05 -18.11
N GLN A 104 17.65 -6.27 -18.79
CA GLN A 104 18.91 -6.72 -19.39
C GLN A 104 20.12 -6.44 -18.49
N ILE A 105 19.92 -5.80 -17.33
CA ILE A 105 20.98 -5.50 -16.38
C ILE A 105 21.19 -6.73 -15.48
N ALA A 106 22.42 -7.25 -15.47
CA ALA A 106 22.82 -8.31 -14.55
C ALA A 106 23.04 -7.76 -13.14
N GLU A 107 22.61 -8.52 -12.12
CA GLU A 107 22.67 -8.10 -10.71
C GLU A 107 22.11 -6.68 -10.47
N ALA A 108 20.98 -6.38 -11.13
CA ALA A 108 20.34 -5.08 -11.04
C ALA A 108 19.86 -4.80 -9.61
N ASP A 109 20.46 -3.80 -8.97
CA ASP A 109 20.03 -3.24 -7.69
C ASP A 109 19.37 -1.88 -7.96
N ILE A 110 18.06 -1.84 -7.76
CA ILE A 110 17.23 -0.67 -8.02
C ILE A 110 16.57 -0.27 -6.71
N MET A 111 17.10 0.79 -6.11
CA MET A 111 16.56 1.37 -4.90
C MET A 111 15.69 2.57 -5.25
N TYR A 112 14.46 2.56 -4.75
CA TYR A 112 13.57 3.71 -4.78
C TYR A 112 13.25 4.09 -3.33
N THR A 113 13.59 5.31 -2.95
CA THR A 113 13.22 5.87 -1.66
C THR A 113 12.42 7.16 -1.86
N GLY A 114 11.26 7.21 -1.24
CA GLY A 114 10.38 8.36 -1.16
C GLY A 114 9.75 8.36 0.22
N GLN A 115 9.73 9.52 0.88
CA GLN A 115 9.13 9.68 2.19
C GLN A 115 7.62 9.51 2.04
N GLY A 116 7.11 8.28 2.19
CA GLY A 116 5.70 8.00 1.99
C GLY A 116 4.84 8.85 2.91
N GLY A 117 4.16 9.85 2.34
CA GLY A 117 3.13 10.61 3.01
C GLY A 117 2.06 9.68 3.55
N ILE A 118 2.17 9.33 4.82
CA ILE A 118 1.02 8.91 5.61
C ILE A 118 0.08 10.11 5.63
N ASP A 119 -0.97 10.08 4.81
CA ASP A 119 -2.16 10.93 4.96
C ASP A 119 -2.88 10.48 6.26
N SER A 120 -2.24 10.73 7.40
CA SER A 120 -2.84 10.58 8.72
C SER A 120 -3.64 11.85 8.99
N GLY A 121 -4.85 11.96 8.45
CA GLY A 121 -5.51 13.25 8.61
C GLY A 121 -6.93 13.45 8.13
N ARG A 122 -7.78 12.42 8.01
CA ARG A 122 -9.23 12.67 7.95
C ARG A 122 -10.03 11.69 8.79
N GLN A 123 -9.97 11.89 10.11
CA GLN A 123 -11.14 11.61 10.95
C GLN A 123 -11.99 12.88 11.01
N PRO A 124 -13.05 13.03 10.19
CA PRO A 124 -14.05 14.06 10.43
C PRO A 124 -14.87 13.70 11.68
N ASN A 125 -14.32 14.01 12.87
CA ASN A 125 -15.02 13.89 14.16
C ASN A 125 -16.04 15.02 14.39
N TRP A 126 -16.57 15.60 13.30
CA TRP A 126 -17.62 16.62 13.37
C TRP A 126 -19.02 16.01 13.34
N LEU A 127 -19.21 14.88 12.63
CA LEU A 127 -20.51 14.18 12.58
C LEU A 127 -20.88 13.54 13.92
N SER A 128 -19.91 12.94 14.63
CA SER A 128 -20.15 12.31 15.94
C SER A 128 -20.49 13.31 17.04
N ARG A 129 -20.07 14.58 16.91
CA ARG A 129 -20.43 15.67 17.82
C ARG A 129 -21.78 16.29 17.50
N ALA A 130 -22.18 16.31 16.23
CA ALA A 130 -23.46 16.89 15.80
C ALA A 130 -24.68 16.05 16.25
N PHE A 131 -24.57 14.71 16.26
CA PHE A 131 -25.68 13.83 16.65
C PHE A 131 -25.82 13.62 18.16
N GLY A 132 -24.76 13.83 18.95
CA GLY A 132 -24.82 13.72 20.43
C GLY A 132 -25.48 14.91 21.12
N ASN A 133 -25.62 16.05 20.43
CA ASN A 133 -26.13 17.30 21.02
C ASN A 133 -27.58 17.63 20.64
N ILE A 134 -28.25 16.76 19.86
CA ILE A 134 -29.62 16.99 19.36
C ILE A 134 -30.68 16.15 20.08
N TRP A 135 -30.30 15.21 20.96
CA TRP A 135 -31.27 14.50 21.83
C TRP A 135 -30.77 14.29 23.27
N PRO A 136 -31.06 15.28 24.14
CA PRO A 136 -31.41 14.95 25.51
C PRO A 136 -32.74 15.61 25.88
N PHE A 137 -33.85 15.07 25.36
CA PHE A 137 -35.17 14.98 26.00
C PHE A 137 -36.10 14.08 25.19
#